data_AF-A0A2V1B9U9-F1
#
_entry.id   AF-A0A2V1B9U9-F1
#
_cell.length_a   1.000
_cell.length_b   1.000
_cell.length_c   1.000
_cell.angle_alpha   90.00
_cell.angle_beta   90.00
_cell.angle_gamma   90.00
#
_symmetry.space_group_name_H-M   'P 1'
#
loop_
_entity.id
_entity.type
_entity.pdbx_description
1 polymer ?
#
loop_
_entity_poly.entity_id
_entity_poly.type
_entity_poly.pdbx_seq_one_letter_code
_entity_poly.pdbx_strand_id
1 'polypeptide(L)'
;MVQTYGTKMNMKVMVWGAFWDTGRTNLYIMDRDFESKKHGYSAESYLEVLDAEVKPTFRHLDGGYEFMQDNASIHTAGKVKLWFELNRTRLTQNWPPYS
;
A
#
# COMPACT_ATOMS: atom_id res chain seq x y z
N MET A 1 14.55 4.51 -10.23
CA MET A 1 15.69 5.22 -9.62
C MET A 1 15.38 5.32 -8.13
N VAL A 2 16.24 4.81 -7.24
CA VAL A 2 15.97 4.86 -5.79
C VAL A 2 16.35 6.24 -5.30
N GLN A 3 15.38 7.04 -4.83
CA GLN A 3 15.67 8.36 -4.28
C GLN A 3 16.19 8.20 -2.85
N THR A 4 17.48 8.49 -2.66
CA THR A 4 18.17 8.31 -1.38
C THR A 4 18.23 9.61 -0.60
N TYR A 5 17.94 9.56 0.70
CA TYR A 5 18.04 10.70 1.59
C TYR A 5 19.07 10.43 2.69
N GLY A 6 19.94 11.39 2.96
CA GLY A 6 20.98 11.27 3.98
C GLY A 6 20.37 11.21 5.39
N THR A 7 20.63 10.12 6.11
CA THR A 7 20.27 10.01 7.54
C THR A 7 21.48 9.53 8.35
N LYS A 8 21.61 9.96 9.62
CA LYS A 8 22.67 9.51 10.55
C LYS A 8 22.60 8.01 10.90
N MET A 9 21.53 7.31 10.53
CA MET A 9 21.29 5.89 10.76
C MET A 9 21.41 5.12 9.43
N ASN A 10 21.64 3.80 9.50
CA ASN A 10 21.61 2.91 8.34
C ASN A 10 20.37 3.20 7.46
N MET A 11 20.58 3.38 6.15
CA MET A 11 19.51 3.64 5.19
C MET A 11 18.41 2.59 5.32
N LYS A 12 17.16 3.05 5.45
CA LYS A 12 15.97 2.20 5.45
C LYS A 12 15.04 2.64 4.33
N VAL A 13 14.79 1.71 3.41
CA VAL A 13 13.84 1.83 2.31
C VAL A 13 12.63 0.97 2.65
N MET A 14 11.42 1.51 2.50
CA MET A 14 10.19 0.72 2.59
C MET A 14 9.83 0.22 1.20
N VAL A 15 9.49 -1.06 1.13
CA VAL A 15 9.06 -1.72 -0.10
C VAL A 15 7.70 -2.32 0.16
N TRP A 16 6.81 -2.18 -0.81
CA TRP A 16 5.49 -2.79 -0.82
C TRP A 16 5.43 -3.87 -1.91
N GLY A 17 4.64 -4.91 -1.67
CA GLY A 17 4.33 -5.93 -2.66
C GLY A 17 3.11 -6.73 -2.25
N ALA A 18 2.42 -7.31 -3.23
CA ALA A 18 1.31 -8.22 -3.03
C ALA A 18 1.48 -9.47 -3.90
N PHE A 19 0.81 -10.55 -3.49
CA PHE A 19 0.81 -11.83 -4.20
C PHE A 19 -0.52 -12.54 -4.01
N TRP A 20 -0.78 -13.52 -4.88
CA TRP A 20 -1.96 -14.37 -4.87
C TRP A 20 -1.59 -15.76 -5.42
N ASP A 21 -2.57 -16.64 -5.59
CA ASP A 21 -2.36 -18.04 -5.97
C ASP A 21 -1.60 -18.24 -7.30
N THR A 22 -1.79 -17.34 -8.25
CA THR A 22 -1.28 -17.44 -9.63
C THR A 22 -0.25 -16.37 -9.98
N GLY A 23 0.05 -15.43 -9.08
CA GLY A 23 0.93 -14.31 -9.43
C GLY A 23 1.31 -13.38 -8.28
N ARG A 24 1.98 -12.28 -8.66
CA ARG A 24 2.46 -11.25 -7.74
C ARG A 24 2.62 -9.91 -8.45
N THR A 25 2.61 -8.84 -7.67
CA THR A 25 2.96 -7.49 -8.14
C THR A 25 4.47 -7.35 -8.29
N ASN A 26 4.90 -6.20 -8.82
CA ASN A 26 6.28 -5.77 -8.64
C ASN A 26 6.51 -5.35 -7.19
N LEU A 27 7.79 -5.29 -6.80
CA LEU A 27 8.17 -4.64 -5.56
C LEU A 27 8.19 -3.13 -5.79
N TYR A 28 7.27 -2.43 -5.13
CA TYR A 28 7.15 -0.99 -5.21
C TYR A 28 7.99 -0.35 -4.11
N ILE A 29 8.96 0.47 -4.49
CA ILE A 29 9.76 1.26 -3.55
C ILE A 29 8.95 2.48 -3.16
N MET A 30 8.50 2.54 -1.92
CA MET A 30 7.66 3.63 -1.45
C MET A 30 8.48 4.89 -1.21
N ASP A 31 7.96 6.03 -1.67
CA ASP A 31 8.52 7.34 -1.40
C ASP A 31 8.04 7.88 -0.05
N ARG A 32 8.96 8.55 0.65
CA ARG A 32 8.64 9.19 1.93
C ARG A 32 7.89 10.48 1.68
N ASP A 33 6.85 10.67 2.47
CA ASP A 33 6.12 11.92 2.55
C ASP A 33 6.86 12.86 3.54
N PHE A 34 7.63 13.79 2.99
CA PHE A 34 8.33 14.83 3.77
C PHE A 34 7.38 15.88 4.34
N GLU A 35 6.17 16.02 3.84
CA GLU A 35 5.16 16.92 4.38
C GLU A 35 4.43 16.28 5.58
N SER A 36 4.58 14.96 5.78
CA SER A 36 4.06 14.28 6.95
C SER A 36 4.77 14.73 8.24
N LYS A 37 4.01 14.80 9.35
CA LYS A 37 4.53 15.21 10.68
C LYS A 37 5.75 14.42 11.18
N LYS A 38 5.97 13.22 10.62
CA LYS A 38 7.08 12.32 10.99
C LYS A 38 8.10 12.12 9.86
N HIS A 39 7.96 12.84 8.74
CA HIS A 39 8.76 12.68 7.52
C HIS A 39 8.89 11.21 7.09
N GLY A 40 7.79 10.46 7.25
CA GLY A 40 7.72 9.01 7.05
C GLY A 40 6.77 8.66 5.92
N TYR A 41 6.14 7.50 6.00
CA TYR A 41 5.12 7.07 5.04
C TYR A 41 3.74 7.49 5.54
N SER A 42 2.96 8.11 4.66
CA SER A 42 1.62 8.57 4.97
C SER A 42 0.58 7.77 4.19
N ALA A 43 -0.69 8.09 4.44
CA ALA A 43 -1.77 7.55 3.62
C ALA A 43 -1.66 7.99 2.16
N GLU A 44 -1.04 9.13 1.85
CA GLU A 44 -0.79 9.56 0.45
C GLU A 44 0.22 8.65 -0.22
N SER A 45 1.35 8.38 0.44
CA SER A 45 2.35 7.41 -0.05
C SER A 45 1.73 6.04 -0.32
N TYR A 46 0.74 5.64 0.48
CA TYR A 46 0.03 4.37 0.27
C TYR A 46 -0.97 4.44 -0.89
N LEU A 47 -1.67 5.54 -1.09
CA LEU A 47 -2.57 5.73 -2.23
C LEU A 47 -1.80 5.62 -3.56
N GLU A 48 -0.58 6.17 -3.64
CA GLU A 48 0.29 6.03 -4.81
C GLU A 48 0.58 4.57 -5.15
N VAL A 49 0.86 3.76 -4.13
CA VAL A 49 1.05 2.31 -4.28
C VAL A 49 -0.23 1.62 -4.77
N LEU A 50 -1.38 1.98 -4.19
CA LEU A 50 -2.66 1.39 -4.57
C LEU A 50 -3.01 1.68 -6.03
N ASP A 51 -2.80 2.92 -6.50
CA ASP A 51 -3.02 3.29 -7.90
C ASP A 51 -2.00 2.64 -8.85
N ALA A 52 -0.73 2.52 -8.43
CA ALA A 52 0.34 1.97 -9.26
C ALA A 52 0.27 0.44 -9.42
N GLU A 53 -0.03 -0.29 -8.34
CA GLU A 53 0.08 -1.76 -8.34
C GLU A 53 -1.28 -2.45 -8.11
N VAL A 54 -2.11 -2.00 -7.16
CA VAL A 54 -3.34 -2.72 -6.81
C VAL A 54 -4.42 -2.55 -7.87
N LYS A 55 -4.65 -1.33 -8.32
CA LYS A 55 -5.66 -1.01 -9.34
C LYS A 55 -5.45 -1.74 -10.68
N PRO A 56 -4.27 -1.73 -11.30
CA PRO A 56 -4.06 -2.52 -12.51
C PRO A 56 -4.18 -4.01 -12.23
N THR A 57 -3.65 -4.51 -11.10
CA THR A 57 -3.76 -5.93 -10.74
C THR A 57 -5.21 -6.39 -10.65
N PHE A 58 -6.05 -5.68 -9.90
CA PHE A 58 -7.47 -6.03 -9.74
C PHE A 58 -8.31 -5.88 -11.01
N ARG A 59 -7.87 -5.09 -12.00
CA ARG A 59 -8.52 -5.08 -13.33
C ARG A 59 -8.28 -6.37 -14.11
N HIS A 60 -7.18 -7.07 -13.83
CA HIS A 60 -6.81 -8.30 -14.50
C HIS A 60 -7.26 -9.56 -13.76
N LEU A 61 -7.47 -9.45 -12.44
CA LEU A 61 -8.02 -10.52 -11.63
C LEU A 61 -9.53 -10.69 -11.87
N ASP A 62 -10.01 -11.92 -11.71
CA ASP A 62 -11.45 -12.18 -11.72
C ASP A 62 -12.14 -11.61 -10.46
N GLY A 63 -13.47 -11.61 -10.45
CA GLY A 63 -14.26 -11.04 -9.35
C GLY A 63 -14.23 -11.84 -8.04
N GLY A 64 -13.44 -12.90 -7.94
CA GLY A 64 -13.33 -13.77 -6.76
C GLY A 64 -12.33 -13.29 -5.71
N TYR A 65 -11.46 -12.33 -6.04
CA TYR A 65 -10.38 -11.90 -5.15
C TYR A 65 -10.83 -10.80 -4.18
N GLU A 66 -10.33 -10.91 -2.95
CA GLU A 66 -10.41 -9.87 -1.93
C GLU A 66 -9.00 -9.36 -1.59
N PHE A 67 -8.86 -8.04 -1.48
CA PHE A 67 -7.63 -7.39 -1.07
C PHE A 67 -7.48 -7.52 0.45
N MET A 68 -6.31 -7.98 0.90
CA MET A 68 -5.99 -8.14 2.33
C MET A 68 -4.85 -7.20 2.70
N GLN A 69 -4.98 -6.51 3.83
CA GLN A 69 -3.96 -5.65 4.44
C GLN A 69 -4.11 -5.65 5.97
N ASP A 70 -3.04 -5.30 6.67
CA ASP A 70 -3.07 -5.17 8.13
C ASP A 70 -3.77 -3.86 8.61
N ASN A 71 -3.83 -3.67 9.92
CA ASN A 71 -4.46 -2.51 10.55
C ASN A 71 -3.54 -1.30 10.73
N ALA A 72 -2.45 -1.18 9.95
CA ALA A 72 -1.59 0.00 10.03
C ALA A 72 -2.40 1.29 9.84
N SER A 73 -2.01 2.37 10.54
CA SER A 73 -2.78 3.62 10.52
C SER A 73 -2.92 4.24 9.13
N ILE A 74 -1.96 3.98 8.24
CA ILE A 74 -2.02 4.41 6.84
C ILE A 74 -3.05 3.61 6.02
N HIS A 75 -3.23 2.32 6.31
CA HIS A 75 -4.19 1.44 5.63
C HIS A 75 -5.64 1.69 6.05
N THR A 76 -5.84 2.10 7.30
CA THR A 76 -7.18 2.33 7.88
C THR A 76 -7.66 3.78 7.73
N ALA A 77 -6.85 4.66 7.13
CA ALA A 77 -7.19 6.06 6.89
C ALA A 77 -8.45 6.20 6.01
N GLY A 78 -9.30 7.19 6.32
CA GLY A 78 -10.58 7.38 5.60
C GLY A 78 -10.43 7.54 4.08
N LYS A 79 -9.38 8.21 3.62
CA LYS A 79 -9.08 8.36 2.18
C LYS A 79 -8.72 7.04 1.50
N VAL A 80 -8.07 6.13 2.22
CA VAL A 80 -7.71 4.81 1.72
C VAL A 80 -8.94 3.92 1.64
N LYS A 81 -9.82 3.96 2.65
CA LYS A 81 -11.13 3.29 2.59
C LYS A 81 -11.96 3.77 1.41
N LEU A 82 -12.05 5.09 1.22
CA LEU A 82 -12.75 5.69 0.08
C LEU A 82 -12.16 5.25 -1.27
N TRP A 83 -10.84 5.10 -1.35
CA TRP A 83 -10.18 4.60 -2.56
C TRP A 83 -10.64 3.18 -2.91
N PHE A 84 -10.73 2.26 -1.94
CA PHE A 84 -11.22 0.90 -2.19
C PHE A 84 -12.68 0.88 -2.68
N GLU A 85 -13.53 1.72 -2.08
CA GLU A 85 -14.92 1.89 -2.49
C GLU A 85 -15.03 2.39 -3.94
N LEU A 86 -14.31 3.47 -4.29
CA LEU A 86 -14.34 4.07 -5.63
C LEU A 86 -13.77 3.15 -6.72
N ASN A 87 -12.77 2.34 -6.38
CA ASN A 87 -12.15 1.39 -7.32
C ASN A 87 -12.79 -0.01 -7.29
N ARG A 88 -13.92 -0.19 -6.59
CA ARG A 88 -14.67 -1.46 -6.47
C ARG A 88 -13.80 -2.65 -6.06
N THR A 89 -12.76 -2.39 -5.29
CA THR A 89 -11.83 -3.41 -4.80
C THR A 89 -12.34 -3.90 -3.45
N ARG A 90 -12.70 -5.18 -3.36
CA ARG A 90 -13.23 -5.77 -2.13
C ARG A 90 -12.12 -5.86 -1.10
N LEU A 91 -12.29 -5.20 0.03
CA LEU A 91 -11.33 -5.25 1.14
C LEU A 91 -11.78 -6.31 2.15
N THR A 92 -10.85 -7.20 2.52
CA THR A 92 -11.04 -8.17 3.61
C THR A 92 -11.37 -7.40 4.88
N GLN A 93 -12.51 -7.72 5.49
CA GLN A 93 -12.94 -7.08 6.72
C GLN A 93 -12.35 -7.80 7.94
N ASN A 94 -12.07 -7.04 9.00
CA ASN A 94 -11.68 -7.55 10.32
C ASN A 94 -10.38 -8.37 10.36
N TRP A 95 -9.30 -7.89 9.74
CA TRP A 95 -7.98 -8.49 9.98
C TRP A 95 -7.59 -8.35 11.46
N PRO A 96 -7.21 -9.43 12.16
CA PRO A 96 -6.86 -9.35 13.57
C PRO A 96 -5.57 -8.51 13.78
N PRO A 97 -5.52 -7.63 14.79
CA PRO A 97 -4.29 -6.92 15.14
C PRO A 97 -3.18 -7.90 15.54
N TYR A 98 -1.93 -7.60 15.14
CA TYR A 98 -0.73 -8.37 15.50
C TYR A 98 -0.72 -9.83 15.00
N SER A 99 -1.36 -10.10 13.86
CA SER A 99 -1.42 -11.40 13.19
C SER A 99 -0.76 -11.38 11.82
#